data_AF-A0AA40H016-F1
#
_entry.id   AF-A0AA40H016-F1
#
_cell.length_a   1.000
_cell.length_b   1.000
_cell.length_c   1.000
_cell.angle_alpha   90.00
_cell.angle_beta   90.00
_cell.angle_gamma   90.00
#
_symmetry.space_group_name_H-M   'P 1'
#
loop_
_entity.id
_entity.type
_entity.pdbx_description
1 polymer ?
#
loop_
_entity_poly.entity_id
_entity_poly.type
_entity_poly.pdbx_seq_one_letter_code
_entity_poly.pdbx_strand_id
1 'polypeptide(L)'
;APQLEPNVARVGRVAARLCQDLRLARPEVCRQAVQLFQRDVVSAWARSVLRPGEACGLLLGRRCGRWDIFGAWNVSLPATPKPPVRPPVPPPPGAPTARLLFLTDLHWDRHYVPGSEAACPDPLCCRGAAHPGPGGAGFWGEYGKCDLPLHTIEALLAQLPSAAPFAAVYWT
;
A
#
# COMPACT_ATOMS: atom_id res chain seq x y z
N ALA A 1 -5.31 22.08 22.53
CA ALA A 1 -4.56 20.91 23.00
C ALA A 1 -3.12 20.94 22.47
N PRO A 2 -2.17 21.57 23.17
CA PRO A 2 -0.77 21.69 22.73
C PRO A 2 0.18 20.64 23.37
N GLN A 3 -0.29 19.84 24.34
CA GLN A 3 0.57 18.94 25.13
C GLN A 3 0.83 17.56 24.48
N LEU A 4 0.12 17.18 23.41
CA LEU A 4 0.32 15.87 22.76
C LEU A 4 1.60 15.82 21.90
N GLU A 5 2.00 16.95 21.33
CA GLU A 5 3.08 17.02 20.34
C GLU A 5 4.47 16.60 20.86
N PRO A 6 4.92 17.01 22.08
CA PRO A 6 6.26 16.64 22.56
C PRO A 6 6.40 15.14 22.92
N ASN A 7 5.33 14.50 23.39
CA ASN A 7 5.35 13.07 23.74
C ASN A 7 5.32 12.17 22.50
N VAL A 8 4.51 12.52 21.48
CA VAL A 8 4.52 11.82 20.19
C VAL A 8 5.91 11.88 19.57
N ALA A 9 6.54 13.06 19.56
CA ALA A 9 7.89 13.22 19.03
C ALA A 9 8.93 12.38 19.81
N ARG A 10 8.74 12.17 21.12
CA ARG A 10 9.61 11.29 21.92
C ARG A 10 9.49 9.82 21.47
N VAL A 11 8.26 9.33 21.27
CA VAL A 11 8.03 7.97 20.74
C VAL A 11 8.65 7.82 19.35
N GLY A 12 8.44 8.80 18.47
CA GLY A 12 9.05 8.82 17.14
C GLY A 12 10.58 8.77 17.17
N ARG A 13 11.23 9.53 18.06
CA ARG A 13 12.70 9.46 18.21
C ARG A 13 13.20 8.07 18.63
N VAL A 14 12.49 7.41 19.55
CA VAL A 14 12.84 6.04 19.99
C VAL A 14 12.65 5.06 18.84
N ALA A 15 11.52 5.12 18.13
CA ALA A 15 11.24 4.24 17.00
C ALA A 15 12.24 4.42 15.84
N ALA A 16 12.59 5.68 15.50
CA ALA A 16 13.58 5.96 14.47
C ALA A 16 14.98 5.46 14.85
N ARG A 17 15.35 5.54 16.13
CA ARG A 17 16.62 4.99 16.63
C ARG A 17 16.62 3.46 16.55
N LEU A 18 15.55 2.81 16.99
CA LEU A 18 15.42 1.36 16.90
C LEU A 18 15.49 0.86 15.44
N CYS A 19 14.85 1.58 14.51
CA CYS A 19 14.92 1.28 13.07
C CYS A 19 16.38 1.31 12.55
N GLN A 20 17.18 2.29 13.00
CA GLN A 20 18.59 2.42 12.64
C GLN A 20 19.46 1.33 13.28
N ASP A 21 19.28 1.09 14.59
CA ASP A 21 20.05 0.09 15.34
C ASP A 21 19.81 -1.33 14.80
N LEU A 22 18.58 -1.63 14.40
CA LEU A 22 18.19 -2.89 13.75
C LEU A 22 18.50 -2.93 12.24
N ARG A 23 19.06 -1.85 11.67
CA ARG A 23 19.42 -1.74 10.24
C ARG A 23 18.28 -2.06 9.28
N LEU A 24 17.05 -1.63 9.60
CA LEU A 24 15.87 -1.92 8.78
C LEU A 24 15.83 -1.11 7.47
N ALA A 25 16.40 0.09 7.48
CA ALA A 25 16.55 0.96 6.31
C ALA A 25 17.70 1.95 6.56
N ARG A 26 18.04 2.75 5.54
CA ARG A 26 18.98 3.86 5.72
C ARG A 26 18.48 4.85 6.80
N PRO A 27 19.38 5.52 7.54
CA PRO A 27 19.00 6.43 8.62
C PRO A 27 18.00 7.51 8.20
N GLU A 28 18.13 8.03 6.98
CA GLU A 28 17.25 9.05 6.41
C GLU A 28 15.83 8.50 6.23
N VAL A 29 15.70 7.30 5.67
CA VAL A 29 14.41 6.60 5.47
C VAL A 29 13.77 6.28 6.81
N CYS A 30 14.53 5.75 7.77
CA CYS A 30 14.02 5.49 9.13
C CYS A 30 13.44 6.76 9.77
N ARG A 31 14.16 7.89 9.69
CA ARG A 31 13.68 9.17 10.27
C ARG A 31 12.45 9.68 9.55
N GLN A 32 12.46 9.73 8.23
CA GLN A 32 11.36 10.29 7.44
C GLN A 32 10.09 9.43 7.54
N ALA A 33 10.20 8.11 7.43
CA ALA A 33 9.07 7.21 7.57
C ALA A 33 8.44 7.34 8.97
N VAL A 34 9.24 7.30 10.04
CA VAL A 34 8.72 7.48 11.39
C VAL A 34 8.13 8.87 11.59
N GLN A 35 8.77 9.91 11.07
CA GLN A 35 8.25 11.28 11.17
C GLN A 35 6.87 11.41 10.52
N LEU A 36 6.66 10.74 9.39
CA LEU A 36 5.40 10.71 8.65
C LEU A 36 4.31 9.98 9.45
N PHE A 37 4.60 8.79 9.97
CA PHE A 37 3.57 7.91 10.56
C PHE A 37 3.35 8.07 12.08
N GLN A 38 4.28 8.68 12.82
CA GLN A 38 4.26 8.70 14.29
C GLN A 38 2.94 9.22 14.89
N ARG A 39 2.30 10.22 14.27
CA ARG A 39 1.07 10.81 14.79
C ARG A 39 -0.09 9.83 14.68
N ASP A 40 -0.28 9.22 13.52
CA ASP A 40 -1.37 8.28 13.25
C ASP A 40 -1.20 6.99 14.04
N VAL A 41 0.02 6.44 14.11
CA VAL A 41 0.31 5.22 14.87
C VAL A 41 0.08 5.45 16.37
N VAL A 42 0.59 6.54 16.95
CA VAL A 42 0.36 6.84 18.37
C VAL A 42 -1.13 7.07 18.65
N SER A 43 -1.83 7.78 17.75
CA SER A 43 -3.27 7.99 17.86
C SER A 43 -4.05 6.66 17.81
N ALA A 44 -3.72 5.79 16.86
CA ALA A 44 -4.33 4.47 16.72
C ALA A 44 -4.14 3.64 17.99
N TRP A 45 -2.92 3.59 18.54
CA TRP A 45 -2.64 2.89 19.80
C TRP A 45 -3.38 3.50 20.98
N ALA A 46 -3.37 4.84 21.12
CA ALA A 46 -4.06 5.55 22.19
C ALA A 46 -5.58 5.30 22.19
N ARG A 47 -6.16 5.13 20.99
CA ARG A 47 -7.60 4.91 20.79
C ARG A 47 -8.00 3.43 20.68
N SER A 48 -7.03 2.52 20.65
CA SER A 48 -7.25 1.07 20.63
C SER A 48 -6.54 0.42 21.80
N VAL A 49 -5.34 -0.13 21.61
CA VAL A 49 -4.59 -0.95 22.56
C VAL A 49 -4.45 -0.30 23.95
N LEU A 50 -4.19 1.01 23.99
CA LEU A 50 -3.95 1.76 25.23
C LEU A 50 -5.22 2.39 25.80
N ARG A 51 -6.38 2.19 25.16
CA ARG A 51 -7.66 2.62 25.70
C ARG A 51 -7.92 1.85 27.01
N PRO A 52 -8.33 2.52 28.11
CA PRO A 52 -8.45 1.85 29.41
C PRO A 52 -9.29 0.57 29.38
N GLY A 53 -10.45 0.58 28.70
CA GLY A 53 -11.31 -0.60 28.60
C GLY A 53 -10.69 -1.78 27.84
N GLU A 54 -9.84 -1.52 26.85
CA GLU A 54 -9.09 -2.56 26.12
C GLU A 54 -7.97 -3.11 27.01
N ALA A 55 -7.05 -2.23 27.43
CA ALA A 55 -5.87 -2.61 28.20
C ALA A 55 -6.23 -3.32 29.52
N CYS A 56 -7.19 -2.77 30.28
CA CYS A 56 -7.65 -3.39 31.51
C CYS A 56 -8.44 -4.68 31.26
N GLY A 57 -9.21 -4.74 30.17
CA GLY A 57 -9.92 -5.96 29.76
C GLY A 57 -8.97 -7.11 29.44
N LEU A 58 -7.85 -6.81 28.79
CA LEU A 58 -6.80 -7.78 28.47
C LEU A 58 -6.05 -8.24 29.73
N LEU A 59 -5.65 -7.32 30.60
CA LEU A 59 -4.78 -7.61 31.74
C LEU A 59 -5.52 -8.17 32.97
N LEU A 60 -6.70 -7.64 33.27
CA LEU A 60 -7.45 -7.91 34.50
C LEU A 60 -8.79 -8.62 34.23
N GLY A 61 -9.05 -8.95 32.97
CA GLY A 61 -10.23 -9.67 32.53
C GLY A 61 -11.52 -8.82 32.49
N ARG A 62 -12.64 -9.52 32.26
CA ARG A 62 -13.94 -8.93 31.87
C ARG A 62 -14.58 -8.01 32.91
N ARG A 63 -14.12 -8.05 34.17
CA ARG A 63 -14.63 -7.18 35.24
C ARG A 63 -14.04 -5.76 35.16
N CYS A 64 -12.89 -5.59 34.51
CA CYS A 64 -12.19 -4.31 34.40
C CYS A 64 -12.29 -3.68 33.00
N GLY A 65 -12.66 -4.47 31.99
CA GLY A 65 -12.85 -4.00 30.62
C GLY A 65 -13.18 -5.13 29.67
N ARG A 66 -13.13 -4.87 28.36
CA ARG A 66 -13.29 -5.87 27.31
C ARG A 66 -12.22 -5.63 26.25
N TRP A 67 -11.39 -6.64 26.00
CA TRP A 67 -10.48 -6.65 24.87
C TRP A 67 -11.20 -7.22 23.64
N ASP A 68 -11.38 -6.41 22.60
CA ASP A 68 -12.01 -6.86 21.34
C ASP A 68 -11.26 -6.45 20.06
N ILE A 69 -10.04 -5.94 20.19
CA ILE A 69 -9.15 -5.67 19.06
C ILE A 69 -8.96 -6.94 18.22
N PHE A 70 -9.33 -6.85 16.94
CA PHE A 70 -9.38 -7.97 15.98
C PHE A 70 -10.29 -9.13 16.41
N GLY A 71 -11.28 -8.87 17.27
CA GLY A 71 -12.29 -9.84 17.65
C GLY A 71 -13.14 -10.30 16.47
N ALA A 72 -13.59 -11.57 16.54
CA ALA A 72 -14.48 -12.12 15.52
C ALA A 72 -15.79 -11.33 15.44
N TRP A 73 -16.22 -11.06 14.22
CA TRP A 73 -17.47 -10.38 13.90
C TRP A 73 -18.16 -11.13 12.77
N ASN A 74 -19.49 -11.06 12.72
CA ASN A 74 -20.31 -11.74 11.72
C ASN A 74 -21.15 -10.71 10.96
N VAL A 75 -21.46 -11.03 9.70
CA VAL A 75 -22.47 -10.32 8.89
C VAL A 75 -23.74 -11.13 8.89
N SER A 76 -24.87 -10.48 9.22
CA SER A 76 -26.17 -11.10 9.08
C SER A 76 -26.66 -10.93 7.65
N LEU A 77 -26.98 -12.04 6.98
CA LEU A 77 -27.61 -12.02 5.67
C LEU A 77 -29.13 -11.79 5.80
N PRO A 78 -29.79 -11.26 4.77
CA PRO A 78 -31.25 -11.19 4.73
C PRO A 78 -31.89 -12.58 4.91
N ALA A 79 -33.08 -12.62 5.51
CA ALA A 79 -33.84 -13.85 5.71
C ALA A 79 -34.34 -14.50 4.39
N THR A 80 -34.17 -13.81 3.26
CA THR A 80 -34.51 -14.31 1.94
C THR A 80 -33.77 -15.64 1.66
N PRO A 81 -34.49 -16.74 1.36
CA PRO A 81 -33.86 -18.02 1.07
C PRO A 81 -32.86 -17.90 -0.08
N LYS A 82 -31.70 -18.53 0.08
CA LYS A 82 -30.70 -18.62 -0.99
C LYS A 82 -31.34 -19.32 -2.20
N PRO A 83 -31.35 -18.71 -3.40
CA PRO A 83 -31.88 -19.36 -4.59
C PRO A 83 -31.06 -20.62 -4.92
N PRO A 84 -31.67 -21.62 -5.58
CA PRO A 84 -30.94 -22.79 -6.07
C PRO A 84 -29.73 -22.38 -6.91
N VAL A 85 -28.58 -23.00 -6.67
CA VAL A 85 -27.36 -22.71 -7.42
C VAL A 85 -27.56 -23.15 -8.86
N ARG A 86 -27.47 -22.21 -9.80
CA ARG A 86 -27.50 -22.47 -11.24
C ARG A 86 -26.14 -22.13 -11.83
N PRO A 87 -25.37 -23.10 -12.35
CA PRO A 87 -24.08 -22.81 -12.96
C PRO A 87 -24.28 -21.94 -14.22
N PRO A 88 -23.33 -21.06 -14.55
CA PRO A 88 -23.34 -20.35 -15.82
C PRO A 88 -23.37 -21.33 -17.00
N VAL A 89 -24.27 -21.10 -17.95
CA VAL A 89 -24.36 -21.89 -19.19
C VAL A 89 -23.49 -21.22 -20.26
N PRO A 90 -22.74 -21.98 -21.08
CA PRO A 90 -21.97 -21.41 -22.18
C PRO A 90 -22.84 -20.54 -23.10
N PRO A 91 -22.32 -19.41 -23.58
CA PRO A 91 -23.07 -18.55 -24.48
C PRO A 91 -23.36 -19.29 -25.81
N PRO A 92 -24.55 -19.11 -26.41
CA PRO A 92 -24.85 -19.67 -27.72
C PRO A 92 -23.91 -19.10 -28.80
N PRO A 93 -23.73 -19.80 -29.93
CA PRO A 93 -22.97 -19.27 -31.06
C PRO A 93 -23.48 -17.88 -31.50
N GLY A 94 -22.58 -16.90 -31.62
CA GLY A 94 -22.91 -15.53 -32.02
C GLY A 94 -23.39 -14.61 -30.90
N ALA A 95 -23.37 -15.05 -29.63
CA ALA A 95 -23.69 -14.16 -28.50
C ALA A 95 -22.73 -12.94 -28.45
N PRO A 96 -23.23 -11.74 -28.10
CA PRO A 96 -22.40 -10.55 -28.00
C PRO A 96 -21.36 -10.68 -26.88
N THR A 97 -20.15 -10.19 -27.16
CA THR A 97 -19.04 -10.17 -26.18
C THR A 97 -18.67 -8.74 -25.83
N ALA A 98 -18.52 -8.45 -24.54
CA ALA A 98 -17.92 -7.20 -24.07
C ALA A 98 -16.42 -7.41 -23.79
N ARG A 99 -15.60 -6.43 -24.17
CA ARG A 99 -14.18 -6.39 -23.84
C ARG A 99 -13.96 -5.36 -22.75
N LEU A 100 -13.35 -5.76 -21.65
CA LEU A 100 -13.04 -4.89 -20.53
C LEU A 100 -11.52 -4.70 -20.45
N LEU A 101 -11.08 -3.45 -20.34
CA LEU A 101 -9.70 -3.16 -19.98
C LEU A 101 -9.58 -3.22 -18.46
N PHE A 102 -8.54 -3.87 -17.95
CA PHE A 102 -8.25 -3.93 -16.52
C PHE A 102 -6.87 -3.33 -16.28
N LEU A 103 -6.82 -2.20 -15.55
CA LEU A 103 -5.59 -1.55 -15.12
C LEU A 103 -5.48 -1.67 -13.60
N THR A 104 -4.27 -1.90 -13.11
CA THR A 104 -3.99 -1.95 -11.67
C THR A 104 -2.54 -1.60 -11.46
N ASP A 105 -2.21 -1.08 -10.28
CA ASP A 105 -0.82 -0.96 -9.80
C ASP A 105 0.13 -0.26 -10.79
N LEU A 106 -0.33 0.82 -11.43
CA LEU A 106 0.52 1.56 -12.37
C LEU A 106 1.76 2.16 -11.70
N HIS A 107 1.71 2.43 -10.39
CA HIS A 107 2.79 2.95 -9.55
C HIS A 107 3.68 3.97 -10.29
N TRP A 108 3.09 5.13 -10.58
CA TRP A 108 3.82 6.22 -11.21
C TRP A 108 4.81 6.85 -10.24
N ASP A 109 6.07 6.88 -10.65
CA ASP A 109 7.14 7.58 -9.96
C ASP A 109 7.57 8.85 -10.70
N ARG A 110 7.15 9.99 -10.17
CA ARG A 110 7.56 11.31 -10.66
C ARG A 110 9.06 11.60 -10.56
N HIS A 111 9.81 10.82 -9.77
CA HIS A 111 11.25 10.99 -9.58
C HIS A 111 12.07 9.91 -10.29
N TYR A 112 11.45 9.08 -11.12
CA TYR A 112 12.18 8.10 -11.92
C TYR A 112 13.16 8.82 -12.85
N VAL A 113 14.43 8.42 -12.84
CA VAL A 113 15.48 8.99 -13.67
C VAL A 113 16.22 7.88 -14.42
N PRO A 114 16.11 7.80 -15.76
CA PRO A 114 16.92 6.87 -16.55
C PRO A 114 18.43 7.04 -16.27
N GLY A 115 19.13 5.92 -16.16
CA GLY A 115 20.56 5.85 -15.85
C GLY A 115 20.91 6.02 -14.36
N SER A 116 19.94 6.25 -13.48
CA SER A 116 20.17 6.27 -12.03
C SER A 116 20.35 4.85 -11.45
N GLU A 117 20.85 4.74 -10.22
CA GLU A 117 21.11 3.45 -9.57
C GLU A 117 19.83 2.62 -9.41
N ALA A 118 19.80 1.42 -9.99
CA ALA A 118 18.68 0.48 -9.88
C ALA A 118 18.78 -0.44 -8.64
N ALA A 119 20.00 -0.73 -8.17
CA ALA A 119 20.31 -1.59 -7.04
C ALA A 119 20.76 -0.79 -5.81
N CYS A 120 19.98 0.23 -5.44
CA CYS A 120 20.26 1.08 -4.28
C CYS A 120 19.87 0.40 -2.94
N PRO A 121 20.35 0.89 -1.78
CA PRO A 121 19.98 0.34 -0.46
C PRO A 121 18.59 0.76 0.05
N ASP A 122 17.89 1.67 -0.64
CA ASP A 122 16.55 2.12 -0.25
C ASP A 122 15.45 1.12 -0.63
N PRO A 123 14.24 1.23 -0.05
CA PRO A 123 13.11 0.42 -0.48
C PRO A 123 12.68 0.65 -1.94
N LEU A 124 13.02 1.80 -2.54
CA LEU A 124 12.68 2.16 -3.92
C LEU A 124 13.84 2.92 -4.57
N CYS A 125 14.28 2.45 -5.74
CA CYS A 125 15.45 2.91 -6.48
C CYS A 125 15.05 3.55 -7.83
N CYS A 126 16.01 3.65 -8.77
CA CYS A 126 15.82 4.29 -10.07
C CYS A 126 15.46 5.79 -9.98
N ARG A 127 15.96 6.45 -8.94
CA ARG A 127 15.77 7.89 -8.67
C ARG A 127 17.11 8.59 -8.48
N GLY A 128 17.13 9.89 -8.73
CA GLY A 128 18.25 10.75 -8.38
C GLY A 128 19.34 10.82 -9.45
N ALA A 129 20.59 10.94 -9.04
CA ALA A 129 21.71 11.15 -9.95
C ALA A 129 22.04 9.90 -10.79
N ALA A 130 22.62 10.12 -11.96
CA ALA A 130 23.11 9.06 -12.82
C ALA A 130 24.17 8.21 -12.09
N HIS A 131 24.08 6.89 -12.24
CA HIS A 131 25.06 5.95 -11.73
C HIS A 131 26.22 5.81 -12.75
N PRO A 132 27.46 6.15 -12.37
CA PRO A 132 28.61 5.97 -13.25
C PRO A 132 29.01 4.48 -13.28
N GLY A 133 28.40 3.71 -14.16
CA GLY A 133 28.71 2.28 -14.33
C GLY A 133 27.61 1.49 -15.05
N PRO A 134 27.85 0.21 -15.36
CA PRO A 134 26.79 -0.70 -15.78
C PRO A 134 25.78 -0.89 -14.63
N GLY A 135 24.49 -1.03 -14.94
CA GLY A 135 23.42 -1.20 -13.94
C GLY A 135 22.58 0.05 -13.65
N GLY A 136 22.71 1.10 -14.47
CA GLY A 136 21.79 2.23 -14.45
C GLY A 136 20.40 1.85 -14.97
N ALA A 137 19.37 2.46 -14.40
CA ALA A 137 17.97 2.20 -14.71
C ALA A 137 17.64 2.44 -16.19
N GLY A 138 16.94 1.50 -16.82
CA GLY A 138 16.47 1.63 -18.19
C GLY A 138 15.57 2.84 -18.43
N PHE A 139 15.44 3.24 -19.70
CA PHE A 139 14.57 4.36 -20.06
C PHE A 139 13.10 4.07 -19.75
N TRP A 140 12.59 2.88 -20.07
CA TRP A 140 11.17 2.49 -19.93
C TRP A 140 10.83 1.85 -18.58
N GLY A 141 11.76 1.85 -17.62
CA GLY A 141 11.67 1.03 -16.42
C GLY A 141 12.89 0.12 -16.28
N GLU A 142 12.99 -0.55 -15.15
CA GLU A 142 14.11 -1.43 -14.82
C GLU A 142 13.64 -2.63 -13.99
N TYR A 143 14.27 -3.79 -14.19
CA TYR A 143 14.02 -4.98 -13.38
C TYR A 143 14.70 -4.87 -12.01
N GLY A 144 14.04 -4.17 -11.10
CA GLY A 144 14.50 -3.97 -9.73
C GLY A 144 13.37 -3.50 -8.82
N LYS A 145 13.73 -3.00 -7.64
CA LYS A 145 12.80 -2.31 -6.74
C LYS A 145 12.60 -0.87 -7.22
N CYS A 146 11.97 -0.73 -8.38
CA CYS A 146 11.72 0.53 -9.06
C CYS A 146 10.26 0.60 -9.53
N ASP A 147 9.74 1.82 -9.55
CA ASP A 147 8.40 2.14 -10.04
C ASP A 147 8.49 2.65 -11.50
N LEU A 148 7.35 3.01 -12.12
CA LEU A 148 7.31 3.39 -13.53
C LEU A 148 7.48 4.90 -13.77
N PRO A 149 8.26 5.31 -14.79
CA PRO A 149 8.21 6.69 -15.26
C PRO A 149 6.93 6.95 -16.06
N LEU A 150 6.50 8.21 -16.10
CA LEU A 150 5.24 8.62 -16.74
C LEU A 150 5.17 8.21 -18.21
N HIS A 151 6.26 8.35 -18.97
CA HIS A 151 6.29 8.04 -20.40
C HIS A 151 6.04 6.56 -20.69
N THR A 152 6.27 5.66 -19.74
CA THR A 152 5.92 4.22 -19.88
C THR A 152 4.42 4.01 -19.75
N ILE A 153 3.77 4.73 -18.84
CA ILE A 153 2.32 4.72 -18.67
C ILE A 153 1.66 5.35 -19.91
N GLU A 154 2.18 6.47 -20.40
CA GLU A 154 1.71 7.10 -21.63
C GLU A 154 1.84 6.16 -22.84
N ALA A 155 2.98 5.46 -22.96
CA ALA A 155 3.20 4.48 -24.02
C ALA A 155 2.23 3.30 -23.92
N LEU A 156 1.93 2.80 -22.72
CA LEU A 156 0.91 1.78 -22.50
C LEU A 156 -0.46 2.26 -23.02
N LEU A 157 -0.88 3.45 -22.60
CA LEU A 157 -2.18 4.00 -22.97
C LEU A 157 -2.28 4.31 -24.48
N ALA A 158 -1.18 4.75 -25.10
CA ALA A 158 -1.10 5.03 -26.53
C ALA A 158 -1.28 3.77 -27.40
N GLN A 159 -1.01 2.56 -26.88
CA GLN A 159 -1.18 1.30 -27.60
C GLN A 159 -2.60 0.73 -27.52
N LEU A 160 -3.43 1.21 -26.60
CA LEU A 160 -4.79 0.69 -26.39
C LEU A 160 -5.68 0.76 -27.65
N PRO A 161 -5.66 1.84 -28.46
CA PRO A 161 -6.46 1.90 -29.69
C PRO A 161 -6.15 0.78 -30.69
N SER A 162 -4.90 0.29 -30.71
CA SER A 162 -4.45 -0.79 -31.60
C SER A 162 -4.87 -2.18 -31.12
N ALA A 163 -5.25 -2.33 -29.85
CA ALA A 163 -5.59 -3.63 -29.27
C ALA A 163 -7.02 -4.07 -29.60
N ALA A 164 -8.02 -3.21 -29.32
CA ALA A 164 -9.43 -3.36 -29.64
C ALA A 164 -10.25 -2.21 -29.00
N PRO A 165 -11.47 -1.94 -29.45
CA PRO A 165 -12.42 -1.15 -28.66
C PRO A 165 -12.76 -1.88 -27.35
N PHE A 166 -12.75 -1.14 -26.25
CA PHE A 166 -13.19 -1.62 -24.93
C PHE A 166 -14.53 -1.00 -24.56
N ALA A 167 -15.40 -1.77 -23.92
CA ALA A 167 -16.71 -1.31 -23.47
C ALA A 167 -16.63 -0.51 -22.15
N ALA A 168 -15.66 -0.85 -21.30
CA ALA A 168 -15.39 -0.16 -20.04
C ALA A 168 -13.96 -0.45 -19.57
N VAL A 169 -13.52 0.31 -18.57
CA VAL A 169 -12.25 0.11 -17.86
C VAL A 169 -12.55 -0.16 -16.40
N TYR A 170 -11.95 -1.21 -15.86
CA TYR A 170 -11.79 -1.38 -14.42
C TYR A 170 -10.39 -0.95 -14.03
N TRP A 171 -10.31 -0.01 -13.09
CA TRP A 171 -9.05 0.47 -12.56
C TRP A 171 -9.09 0.39 -11.04
N THR A 172 -8.28 -0.52 -10.50
CA THR A 172 -8.12 -0.77 -9.06
C THR A 172 -6.82 -0.18 -8.53
#